data_AF-A0AAW0LCP5-F1
#
_entry.id   AF-A0AAW0LCP5-F1
#
_cell.length_a   1.000
_cell.length_b   1.000
_cell.length_c   1.000
_cell.angle_alpha   90.00
_cell.angle_beta   90.00
_cell.angle_gamma   90.00
#
_symmetry.space_group_name_H-M   'P 1'
#
loop_
_entity.id
_entity.type
_entity.pdbx_description
1 polymer ?
#
loop_
_entity_poly.entity_id
_entity_poly.type
_entity_poly.pdbx_seq_one_letter_code
_entity_poly.pdbx_strand_id
1 'polypeptide(L)'
;MLYRRTVKNIPKYAPAQFYNDNVLPRIKEKKIMALKPFVNWLGYDNVPQEINRLRCRVNYHALKFLPEIEQMADSLASRMRNRTGSSNPFMYVKLVVKVSEQYSGSC
;
A
#
# COMPACT_ATOMS: atom_id res chain seq x y z
N MET A 1 4.23 26.77 11.55
CA MET A 1 3.48 25.84 12.44
C MET A 1 3.56 24.34 12.07
N LEU A 2 3.78 23.93 10.81
CA LEU A 2 3.84 22.51 10.40
C LEU A 2 5.08 21.72 10.86
N TYR A 3 6.20 22.40 11.15
CA TYR A 3 7.45 21.77 11.59
C TYR A 3 7.28 20.93 12.86
N ARG A 4 6.42 21.38 13.79
CA ARG A 4 6.24 20.75 15.11
C ARG A 4 5.41 19.46 15.07
N ARG A 5 4.75 19.18 13.93
CA ARG A 5 3.88 18.00 13.72
C ARG A 5 4.51 16.97 12.76
N THR A 6 5.81 17.06 12.50
CA THR A 6 6.51 16.12 11.61
C THR A 6 7.47 15.25 12.40
N VAL A 7 7.39 13.93 12.23
CA VAL A 7 8.45 13.01 12.67
C VAL A 7 9.44 12.85 11.51
N LYS A 8 10.69 13.24 11.78
CA LYS A 8 11.81 13.13 10.84
C LYS A 8 12.70 11.95 11.23
N ASN A 9 13.57 11.54 10.31
CA ASN A 9 14.63 10.53 10.55
C ASN A 9 14.09 9.16 10.95
N ILE A 10 12.94 8.76 10.42
CA ILE A 10 12.46 7.38 10.57
C ILE A 10 13.47 6.47 9.85
N PRO A 11 14.00 5.42 10.48
CA PRO A 11 14.91 4.48 9.82
C PRO A 11 14.25 3.81 8.60
N LYS A 12 15.04 3.51 7.57
CA LYS A 12 14.57 2.68 6.45
C LYS A 12 14.27 1.28 6.99
N TYR A 13 13.05 0.77 6.76
CA TYR A 13 12.55 -0.49 7.34
C TYR A 13 12.48 -0.50 8.88
N ALA A 14 11.94 0.55 9.49
CA ALA A 14 11.81 0.63 10.95
C ALA A 14 10.95 -0.51 11.52
N PRO A 15 11.36 -1.17 12.63
CA PRO A 15 10.57 -2.22 13.27
C PRO A 15 9.30 -1.66 13.91
N ALA A 16 8.31 -2.51 14.18
CA ALA A 16 7.05 -2.10 14.84
C ALA A 16 7.29 -1.36 16.16
N GLN A 17 8.27 -1.83 16.94
CA GLN A 17 8.62 -1.24 18.23
C GLN A 17 9.05 0.23 18.10
N PHE A 18 9.77 0.60 17.02
CA PHE A 18 10.15 1.99 16.79
C PHE A 18 8.93 2.92 16.70
N TYR A 19 7.85 2.47 16.05
CA TYR A 19 6.61 3.25 15.94
C TYR A 19 5.91 3.39 17.30
N ASN A 20 5.89 2.31 18.09
CA ASN A 20 5.32 2.32 19.44
C ASN A 20 6.06 3.30 20.36
N ASP A 21 7.38 3.34 20.27
CA ASP A 21 8.20 4.14 21.19
C ASP A 21 8.33 5.59 20.73
N ASN A 22 8.45 5.84 19.42
CA ASN A 22 8.84 7.16 18.90
C ASN A 22 7.69 7.92 18.21
N VAL A 23 6.69 7.21 17.69
CA VAL A 23 5.61 7.81 16.88
C VAL A 23 4.31 7.87 17.65
N LEU A 24 3.89 6.77 18.26
CA LEU A 24 2.62 6.64 18.97
C LEU A 24 2.43 7.69 20.09
N PRO A 25 3.40 8.00 20.96
CA PRO A 25 3.22 8.98 22.03
C PRO A 25 2.96 10.38 21.46
N ARG A 26 3.66 10.72 20.37
CA ARG A 26 3.54 12.02 19.70
C ARG A 26 2.23 12.16 18.95
N ILE A 27 1.69 11.07 18.39
CA ILE A 27 0.34 11.07 17.77
C ILE A 27 -0.72 11.29 18.84
N LYS A 28 -0.61 10.61 19.99
CA LYS A 28 -1.54 10.80 21.12
C LYS A 28 -1.56 12.25 21.62
N GLU A 29 -0.40 12.90 21.68
CA GLU A 29 -0.27 14.30 22.09
C GLU A 29 -0.85 15.28 21.04
N LYS A 30 -0.47 15.12 19.76
CA LYS A 30 -0.71 16.15 18.73
C LYS A 30 -1.91 15.89 17.81
N LYS A 31 -2.59 14.75 17.99
CA LYS A 31 -3.73 14.23 17.19
C LYS A 31 -3.43 13.94 15.71
N ILE A 32 -2.65 14.81 15.05
CA ILE A 32 -2.29 14.69 13.63
C ILE A 32 -0.78 14.90 13.50
N MET A 33 -0.11 13.97 12.82
CA MET A 33 1.31 14.07 12.49
C MET A 33 1.61 13.63 11.06
N ALA A 34 2.60 14.28 10.46
CA ALA A 34 3.20 13.86 9.20
C ALA A 34 4.47 13.03 9.48
N LEU A 35 4.65 11.93 8.74
CA LEU A 35 5.85 11.10 8.81
C LEU A 35 6.72 11.38 7.57
N LYS A 36 8.01 11.64 7.76
CA LYS A 36 8.95 11.91 6.65
C LYS A 36 10.29 11.17 6.82
N PRO A 37 10.88 10.65 5.72
CA PRO A 37 10.35 10.62 4.36
C PRO A 37 9.27 9.52 4.21
N PHE A 38 8.34 9.71 3.27
CA PHE A 38 7.22 8.77 3.07
C PHE A 38 7.71 7.35 2.79
N VAL A 39 8.90 7.15 2.20
CA VAL A 39 9.44 5.84 1.81
C VAL A 39 9.92 4.96 2.98
N ASN A 40 10.01 5.49 4.20
CA ASN A 40 10.52 4.74 5.35
C ASN A 40 9.35 4.08 6.09
N TRP A 41 8.97 2.89 5.64
CA TRP A 41 7.81 2.14 6.15
C TRP A 41 8.17 1.20 7.30
N LEU A 42 7.12 0.68 7.94
CA LEU A 42 7.21 -0.49 8.80
C LEU A 42 7.92 -1.62 8.05
N GLY A 43 9.05 -2.08 8.57
CA GLY A 43 9.81 -3.22 8.05
C GLY A 43 8.92 -4.45 7.93
N TYR A 44 9.32 -5.39 7.07
CA TYR A 44 8.62 -6.68 6.95
C TYR A 44 9.04 -7.66 8.05
N ASP A 45 10.27 -7.49 8.55
CA ASP A 45 10.87 -8.36 9.54
C ASP A 45 10.16 -8.23 10.89
N ASN A 46 9.89 -9.38 11.51
CA ASN A 46 9.27 -9.48 12.84
C ASN A 46 7.87 -8.83 12.96
N VAL A 47 7.15 -8.66 11.85
CA VAL A 47 5.74 -8.23 11.84
C VAL A 47 4.84 -9.46 11.65
N PRO A 48 3.84 -9.68 12.51
CA PRO A 48 2.86 -10.77 12.35
C PRO A 48 2.25 -10.82 10.95
N GLN A 49 2.02 -12.03 10.44
CA GLN A 49 1.52 -12.23 9.08
C GLN A 49 0.16 -11.56 8.87
N GLU A 50 -0.69 -11.52 9.88
CA GLU A 50 -2.00 -10.88 9.87
C GLU A 50 -1.89 -9.38 9.62
N ILE A 51 -0.88 -8.74 10.21
CA ILE A 51 -0.63 -7.30 10.02
C ILE A 51 -0.13 -7.05 8.59
N ASN A 52 0.76 -7.89 8.06
CA ASN A 52 1.19 -7.78 6.67
C ASN A 52 0.02 -7.98 5.70
N ARG A 53 -0.84 -8.98 5.93
CA ARG A 53 -2.07 -9.18 5.13
C ARG A 53 -3.00 -7.98 5.21
N LEU A 54 -3.20 -7.41 6.40
CA LEU A 54 -4.01 -6.21 6.58
C LEU A 54 -3.43 -5.02 5.80
N ARG A 55 -2.10 -4.80 5.87
CA ARG A 55 -1.41 -3.77 5.08
C ARG A 55 -1.67 -3.93 3.59
N CYS A 56 -1.51 -5.14 3.07
CA CYS A 56 -1.77 -5.46 1.67
C CYS A 56 -3.23 -5.16 1.30
N ARG A 57 -4.18 -5.60 2.12
CA ARG A 57 -5.62 -5.37 1.87
C ARG A 57 -6.00 -3.88 1.92
N VAL A 58 -5.49 -3.14 2.90
CA VAL A 58 -5.73 -1.70 3.02
C VAL A 58 -5.11 -0.96 1.84
N ASN A 59 -3.87 -1.27 1.47
CA ASN A 59 -3.23 -0.66 0.31
C ASN A 59 -3.99 -0.97 -0.99
N TYR A 60 -4.45 -2.21 -1.16
CA TYR A 60 -5.26 -2.60 -2.31
C TYR A 60 -6.55 -1.77 -2.42
N HIS A 61 -7.27 -1.58 -1.31
CA HIS A 61 -8.51 -0.78 -1.31
C HIS A 61 -8.27 0.73 -1.35
N ALA A 62 -7.13 1.21 -0.87
CA ALA A 62 -6.75 2.63 -0.92
C ALA A 62 -6.27 3.05 -2.31
N LEU A 63 -5.71 2.12 -3.09
CA LEU A 63 -5.36 2.32 -4.50
C LEU A 63 -6.63 2.31 -5.35
N LYS A 64 -7.24 3.49 -5.50
CA LYS A 64 -8.31 3.72 -6.47
C LYS A 64 -7.72 4.36 -7.73
N PHE A 65 -8.03 3.78 -8.89
CA PHE A 65 -7.60 4.36 -10.16
C PHE A 65 -8.50 5.53 -10.54
N LEU A 66 -8.04 6.35 -11.48
CA LEU A 66 -8.90 7.36 -12.08
C LEU A 66 -10.04 6.66 -12.85
N PRO A 67 -11.27 7.23 -12.85
CA PRO A 67 -12.42 6.62 -13.50
C PRO A 67 -12.16 6.21 -14.96
N GLU A 68 -11.38 6.99 -15.69
CA GLU A 68 -11.02 6.72 -17.08
C GLU A 68 -10.15 5.45 -17.23
N ILE A 69 -9.26 5.20 -16.26
CA ILE A 69 -8.42 4.00 -16.21
C ILE A 69 -9.29 2.78 -15.84
N GLU A 70 -10.22 2.94 -14.90
CA GLU A 70 -11.15 1.88 -14.51
C GLU A 70 -12.05 1.47 -15.69
N GLN A 71 -12.65 2.44 -16.39
CA GLN A 71 -13.48 2.17 -17.57
C GLN A 71 -12.70 1.49 -18.69
N MET A 72 -11.46 1.92 -18.93
CA MET A 72 -10.58 1.29 -19.91
C MET A 72 -10.26 -0.16 -19.52
N ALA A 73 -9.95 -0.40 -18.23
CA ALA A 73 -9.67 -1.73 -17.70
C ALA A 73 -10.89 -2.65 -17.81
N ASP A 74 -12.08 -2.17 -17.48
CA ASP A 74 -13.34 -2.92 -17.57
C ASP A 74 -13.69 -3.28 -19.02
N SER A 75 -13.49 -2.33 -19.94
CA SER A 75 -13.69 -2.56 -21.37
C SER A 75 -12.73 -3.62 -21.91
N LEU A 76 -11.46 -3.58 -21.50
CA LEU A 76 -10.46 -4.57 -21.87
C LEU A 76 -10.80 -5.95 -21.31
N ALA A 77 -11.11 -6.03 -20.01
CA ALA A 77 -11.45 -7.28 -19.33
C ALA A 77 -12.70 -7.93 -19.94
N SER A 78 -13.73 -7.14 -20.26
CA SER A 78 -14.95 -7.61 -20.92
C SER A 78 -14.66 -8.19 -22.31
N ARG A 79 -13.84 -7.50 -23.11
CA ARG A 79 -13.41 -7.98 -24.44
C ARG A 79 -12.62 -9.29 -24.35
N MET A 80 -11.73 -9.40 -23.36
CA MET A 80 -10.92 -10.62 -23.18
C MET A 80 -11.80 -11.81 -22.80
N ARG A 81 -12.69 -11.65 -21.81
CA ARG A 81 -13.64 -12.70 -21.40
C ARG A 81 -14.53 -13.17 -22.55
N ASN A 82 -15.00 -12.25 -23.39
CA ASN A 82 -15.86 -12.58 -24.52
C ASN A 82 -15.12 -13.28 -25.68
N ARG A 83 -13.80 -13.09 -25.82
CA ARG A 83 -12.99 -13.73 -26.87
C ARG A 83 -12.47 -15.10 -26.46
N THR A 84 -12.16 -15.28 -25.17
CA THR A 84 -11.80 -16.58 -24.63
C THR A 84 -13.08 -17.32 -24.25
N GLY A 85 -13.71 -18.03 -25.19
CA GLY A 85 -14.80 -18.99 -24.90
C GLY A 85 -14.39 -20.19 -24.03
N SER A 86 -13.32 -20.05 -23.24
CA SER A 86 -12.73 -21.05 -22.37
C SER A 86 -12.91 -20.62 -20.91
N SER A 87 -13.38 -21.57 -20.10
CA SER A 87 -13.70 -21.44 -18.68
C SER A 87 -12.48 -21.27 -17.77
N ASN A 88 -11.43 -20.57 -18.21
CA ASN A 88 -10.24 -20.29 -17.40
C ASN A 88 -10.26 -18.83 -16.93
N PRO A 89 -10.80 -18.54 -15.74
CA PRO A 89 -11.06 -17.19 -15.25
C PRO A 89 -9.81 -16.39 -14.84
N PHE A 90 -8.59 -16.89 -15.10
CA PHE A 90 -7.36 -16.40 -14.46
C PHE A 90 -6.46 -15.54 -15.34
N MET A 91 -6.93 -15.04 -16.50
CA MET A 91 -6.14 -14.08 -17.27
C MET A 91 -6.31 -12.67 -16.67
N TYR A 92 -5.57 -12.39 -15.59
CA TYR A 92 -5.48 -11.05 -15.03
C TYR A 92 -4.63 -10.19 -15.97
N VAL A 93 -5.17 -9.07 -16.43
CA VAL A 93 -4.34 -8.02 -17.05
C VAL A 93 -3.57 -7.38 -15.91
N LYS A 94 -2.30 -7.75 -15.77
CA LYS A 94 -1.37 -7.04 -14.89
C LYS A 94 -1.04 -5.69 -15.54
N LEU A 95 -1.89 -4.69 -15.33
CA LEU A 95 -1.49 -3.29 -15.55
C LEU A 95 -0.43 -2.98 -14.50
N VAL A 96 0.84 -3.17 -14.89
CA VAL A 96 1.99 -2.76 -14.06
C VAL A 96 2.06 -1.23 -14.13
N VAL A 97 1.20 -0.55 -13.36
CA VAL A 97 1.55 0.78 -12.91
C VAL A 97 2.65 0.55 -11.88
N LYS A 98 3.89 0.91 -12.22
CA LYS A 98 5.04 0.85 -11.29
C LYS A 98 4.85 1.86 -10.15
N VAL A 99 3.87 1.64 -9.29
CA VAL A 99 3.77 2.28 -7.97
C VAL A 99 4.42 1.37 -6.91
N SER A 100 4.58 0.08 -7.22
CA SER A 100 4.89 -0.93 -6.19
C SER A 100 5.66 -2.15 -6.70
N GLU A 101 6.64 -1.98 -7.61
CA GLU A 101 7.47 -3.11 -8.08
C GLU A 101 8.34 -3.75 -6.97
N GLN A 102 8.26 -3.25 -5.73
CA GLN A 102 8.89 -3.81 -4.54
C GLN A 102 7.96 -4.66 -3.65
N TYR A 103 6.68 -4.85 -4.02
CA TYR A 103 5.63 -5.32 -3.08
C TYR A 103 4.98 -6.66 -3.41
N SER A 104 5.33 -7.31 -4.52
CA SER A 104 4.69 -8.58 -4.92
C SER A 104 5.33 -9.84 -4.33
N GLY A 105 6.34 -9.72 -3.46
CA GLY A 105 7.01 -10.85 -2.83
C GLY A 105 6.75 -11.01 -1.33
N SER A 106 5.93 -10.14 -0.74
CA SER A 106 5.69 -10.09 0.72
C SER A 106 4.22 -9.87 1.10
N CYS A 107 3.38 -9.60 0.09
CA CYS A 107 1.99 -10.05 0.05
C CYS A 107 2.00 -11.35 -0.80
#